data_AF-A0A067LZL3-F1
#
_entry.id   AF-A0A067LZL3-F1
#
_cell.length_a   1.000
_cell.length_b   1.000
_cell.length_c   1.000
_cell.angle_alpha   90.00
_cell.angle_beta   90.00
_cell.angle_gamma   90.00
#
_symmetry.space_group_name_H-M   'P 1'
#
loop_
_entity.id
_entity.type
_entity.pdbx_description
1 polymer ?
#
loop_
_entity_poly.entity_id
_entity_poly.type
_entity_poly.pdbx_seq_one_letter_code
_entity_poly.pdbx_strand_id
1 'polypeptide(L)'
;TRPLVTTAATSVASKQRRTTDAPHICPVPGCGSTFTRKFNLNGHMRSHNDDRPYRCQWEGCGKGFARQHDCKRHEALHLNIRPYTCEGCNKQFARMDALNRHCE
;
A
#
# COMPACT_ATOMS: atom_id res chain seq x y z
N THR A 1 16.86 -8.24 -25.07
CA THR A 1 15.39 -8.40 -24.99
C THR A 1 15.06 -9.21 -23.75
N ARG A 2 14.60 -8.56 -22.67
CA ARG A 2 14.22 -9.25 -21.42
C ARG A 2 12.75 -9.68 -21.52
N PRO A 3 12.40 -10.94 -21.25
CA PRO A 3 11.01 -11.39 -21.37
C PRO A 3 10.15 -10.79 -20.25
N LEU A 4 8.97 -10.29 -20.61
CA LEU A 4 7.89 -9.97 -19.67
C LEU A 4 7.39 -11.28 -19.08
N VAL A 5 7.63 -11.51 -17.79
CA VAL A 5 7.00 -12.60 -17.05
C VAL A 5 5.57 -12.20 -16.71
N THR A 6 4.62 -12.68 -17.51
CA THR A 6 3.19 -12.72 -17.19
C THR A 6 2.98 -13.80 -16.12
N THR A 7 2.88 -13.40 -14.85
CA THR A 7 2.41 -14.31 -13.80
C THR A 7 0.91 -14.14 -13.62
N ALA A 8 0.17 -15.17 -14.02
CA ALA A 8 -1.26 -15.30 -13.77
C ALA A 8 -1.52 -15.28 -12.25
N ALA A 9 -2.39 -14.38 -11.80
CA ALA A 9 -2.86 -14.36 -10.42
C ALA A 9 -3.94 -15.43 -10.26
N THR A 10 -3.57 -16.60 -9.74
CA THR A 10 -4.53 -17.55 -9.16
C THR A 10 -5.20 -16.89 -7.95
N SER A 11 -6.43 -16.45 -8.12
CA SER A 11 -7.27 -15.95 -7.03
C SER A 11 -7.70 -17.11 -6.15
N VAL A 12 -6.90 -17.42 -5.12
CA VAL A 12 -7.41 -18.16 -3.96
C VAL A 12 -8.25 -17.20 -3.13
N ALA A 13 -9.56 -17.38 -3.19
CA ALA A 13 -10.52 -16.69 -2.34
C ALA A 13 -10.20 -16.99 -0.87
N SER A 14 -9.55 -16.06 -0.19
CA SER A 14 -9.40 -16.08 1.26
C SER A 14 -10.71 -15.61 1.89
N LYS A 15 -11.66 -16.54 2.04
CA LYS A 15 -12.89 -16.30 2.81
C LYS A 15 -12.53 -16.25 4.29
N GLN A 16 -12.16 -15.08 4.81
CA GLN A 16 -11.85 -14.94 6.24
C GLN A 16 -13.11 -14.65 7.06
N ARG A 17 -13.49 -15.70 7.78
CA ARG A 17 -14.29 -15.73 9.01
C ARG A 17 -13.82 -14.65 9.99
N ARG A 18 -14.74 -13.92 10.64
CA ARG A 18 -14.39 -13.08 11.80
C ARG A 18 -13.84 -13.97 12.91
N THR A 19 -12.54 -13.92 13.13
CA THR A 19 -11.89 -14.38 14.35
C THR A 19 -10.84 -13.34 14.70
N THR A 20 -11.06 -12.60 15.77
CA THR A 20 -10.10 -11.67 16.37
C THR A 20 -8.94 -12.47 16.96
N ASP A 21 -8.02 -12.89 16.11
CA ASP A 21 -6.66 -13.24 16.51
C ASP A 21 -5.70 -12.31 15.75
N ALA A 22 -5.81 -11.02 16.07
CA ALA A 22 -4.85 -10.01 15.68
C ALA A 22 -3.97 -9.74 16.91
N PRO A 23 -2.93 -10.57 17.16
CA PRO A 23 -2.20 -10.56 18.43
C PRO A 23 -1.40 -9.27 18.68
N HIS A 24 -1.30 -8.40 17.68
CA HIS A 24 -0.50 -7.18 17.76
C HIS A 24 -1.39 -5.96 17.83
N ILE A 25 -1.64 -5.49 19.05
CA ILE A 25 -2.45 -4.33 19.36
C ILE A 25 -1.55 -3.10 19.49
N CYS A 26 -2.00 -1.96 18.97
CA CYS A 26 -1.32 -0.70 19.18
C CYS A 26 -1.37 -0.32 20.68
N PRO A 27 -0.21 -0.10 21.34
CA PRO A 27 -0.17 0.26 22.76
C PRO A 27 -0.55 1.72 23.03
N VAL A 28 -0.73 2.55 21.99
CA VAL A 28 -1.07 3.97 22.16
C VAL A 28 -2.53 4.11 22.64
N PRO A 29 -2.75 4.76 23.81
CA PRO A 29 -4.10 4.98 24.33
C PRO A 29 -4.99 5.69 23.31
N GLY A 30 -6.20 5.18 23.11
CA GLY A 30 -7.17 5.74 22.16
C GLY A 30 -6.98 5.35 20.69
N CYS A 31 -5.91 4.63 20.32
CA CYS A 31 -5.71 4.19 18.93
C CYS A 31 -6.56 2.96 18.57
N GLY A 32 -6.57 1.94 19.44
CA GLY A 32 -7.37 0.71 19.26
C GLY A 32 -7.04 -0.13 18.01
N SER A 33 -6.01 0.22 17.25
CA SER A 33 -5.66 -0.48 16.01
C SER A 33 -5.06 -1.86 16.29
N THR A 34 -5.52 -2.88 15.56
CA THR A 34 -5.06 -4.26 15.70
C THR A 34 -4.49 -4.80 14.41
N PHE A 35 -3.40 -5.56 14.50
CA PHE A 35 -2.67 -6.10 13.36
C PHE A 35 -2.43 -7.60 13.51
N THR A 36 -2.58 -8.33 12.41
CA THR A 36 -2.27 -9.77 12.35
C THR A 36 -0.77 -10.06 12.30
N ARG A 37 0.05 -9.06 11.96
CA ARG A 37 1.51 -9.22 11.82
C ARG A 37 2.27 -8.10 12.53
N LYS A 38 3.33 -8.46 13.26
CA LYS A 38 4.15 -7.51 14.05
C LYS A 38 4.76 -6.39 13.20
N PHE A 39 5.20 -6.68 11.97
CA PHE A 39 5.78 -5.65 11.10
C PHE A 39 4.75 -4.59 10.67
N ASN A 40 3.47 -4.95 10.57
CA ASN A 40 2.39 -4.00 10.29
C ASN A 40 2.15 -3.09 11.49
N LEU A 41 2.13 -3.65 12.71
CA LEU A 41 2.09 -2.84 13.93
C LEU A 41 3.28 -1.88 14.00
N ASN A 42 4.50 -2.36 13.77
CA ASN A 42 5.70 -1.50 13.80
C ASN A 42 5.64 -0.37 12.76
N GLY A 43 5.19 -0.68 11.54
CA GLY A 43 4.96 0.33 10.51
C GLY A 43 3.87 1.33 10.88
N HIS A 44 2.81 0.89 11.58
CA HIS A 44 1.77 1.77 12.12
C HIS A 44 2.29 2.65 13.26
N MET A 45 3.16 2.16 14.14
CA MET A 45 3.73 2.98 15.22
C MET A 45 4.43 4.24 14.72
N ARG A 46 4.98 4.19 13.49
CA ARG A 46 5.58 5.36 12.84
C ARG A 46 4.59 6.48 12.54
N SER A 47 3.29 6.19 12.40
CA SER A 47 2.27 7.24 12.21
C SER A 47 1.96 8.01 13.48
N HIS A 48 2.30 7.49 14.66
CA HIS A 48 2.08 8.22 15.92
C HIS A 48 3.18 9.25 16.21
N ASN A 49 4.41 8.95 15.81
CA ASN A 49 5.56 9.81 16.08
C ASN A 49 5.96 10.69 14.88
N ASP A 50 5.11 10.72 13.84
CA ASP A 50 5.43 11.32 12.54
C ASP A 50 6.78 10.86 11.96
N ASP A 51 7.21 9.65 12.30
CA ASP A 51 8.47 9.08 11.84
C ASP A 51 8.35 8.70 10.36
N ARG A 52 9.09 9.42 9.53
CA ARG A 52 9.05 9.31 8.07
C ARG A 52 10.45 9.00 7.53
N PRO A 53 10.98 7.80 7.78
CA PRO A 53 12.34 7.45 7.41
C PRO A 53 12.52 7.32 5.89
N TYR A 54 11.45 7.11 5.13
CA TYR A 54 11.51 7.01 3.67
C TYR A 54 11.17 8.34 3.04
N ARG A 55 12.16 9.05 2.53
CA ARG A 55 11.98 10.32 1.82
C ARG A 55 12.00 10.10 0.32
N CYS A 56 11.12 10.80 -0.37
CA CYS A 56 11.12 10.88 -1.82
C CYS A 56 12.44 11.50 -2.28
N GLN A 57 13.11 10.82 -3.21
CA GLN A 57 14.40 11.26 -3.76
C GLN A 57 14.24 12.24 -4.93
N TRP A 58 13.00 12.60 -5.29
CA TRP A 58 12.76 13.59 -6.34
C TRP A 58 13.10 14.99 -5.82
N GLU A 59 14.04 15.64 -6.51
CA GLU A 59 14.48 17.00 -6.18
C GLU A 59 13.28 17.96 -6.14
N GLY A 60 13.18 18.72 -5.04
CA GLY A 60 12.08 19.65 -4.79
C GLY A 60 10.78 19.04 -4.23
N CYS A 61 10.66 17.71 -4.08
CA CYS A 61 9.46 17.10 -3.52
C CYS A 61 9.45 17.09 -1.98
N GLY A 62 10.55 16.66 -1.35
CA GLY A 62 10.72 16.65 0.11
C GLY A 62 9.74 15.77 0.91
N LYS A 63 8.82 15.04 0.27
CA LYS A 63 7.82 14.22 0.95
C LYS A 63 8.43 13.01 1.65
N GLY A 64 8.04 12.80 2.91
CA GLY A 64 8.41 11.63 3.72
C GLY A 64 7.23 10.67 3.97
N PHE A 65 7.55 9.39 4.12
CA PHE A 65 6.60 8.29 4.33
C PHE A 65 7.06 7.38 5.46
N ALA A 66 6.09 6.83 6.20
CA ALA A 66 6.32 5.85 7.26
C ALA A 66 6.72 4.45 6.73
N ARG A 67 6.33 4.12 5.50
CA ARG A 67 6.58 2.81 4.87
C ARG A 67 7.23 2.94 3.48
N GLN A 68 8.15 2.04 3.17
CA GLN A 68 8.94 2.09 1.94
C GLN A 68 8.07 1.93 0.67
N HIS A 69 7.10 1.01 0.70
CA HIS A 69 6.23 0.79 -0.45
C HIS A 69 5.34 2.01 -0.76
N ASP A 70 4.96 2.80 0.26
CA ASP A 70 4.22 4.05 0.06
C ASP A 70 5.10 5.10 -0.63
N CYS A 71 6.38 5.21 -0.24
CA CYS A 71 7.36 6.09 -0.89
C CYS A 71 7.59 5.68 -2.36
N LYS A 72 7.85 4.40 -2.63
CA LYS A 72 8.04 3.90 -4.01
C LYS A 72 6.81 4.14 -4.90
N ARG A 73 5.61 3.93 -4.35
CA ARG A 73 4.37 4.22 -5.08
C ARG A 73 4.21 5.70 -5.36
N HIS A 74 4.61 6.56 -4.42
CA HIS A 74 4.61 7.99 -4.63
C HIS A 74 5.61 8.41 -5.71
N GLU A 75 6.82 7.85 -5.73
CA GLU A 75 7.81 8.08 -6.77
C GLU A 75 7.30 7.71 -8.17
N ALA A 76 6.51 6.65 -8.29
CA ALA A 76 5.86 6.29 -9.55
C ALA A 76 4.94 7.40 -10.11
N LEU A 77 4.38 8.26 -9.24
CA LEU A 77 3.56 9.40 -9.67
C LEU A 77 4.40 10.49 -10.35
N HIS A 78 5.64 10.71 -9.92
CA HIS A 78 6.55 11.65 -10.59
C HIS A 78 6.86 11.22 -12.03
N LEU A 79 6.88 9.92 -12.27
CA LEU A 79 7.10 9.32 -13.59
C LEU A 79 5.80 9.15 -14.39
N ASN A 80 4.66 9.61 -13.87
CA ASN A 80 3.33 9.39 -14.44
C ASN A 80 3.00 7.91 -14.70
N ILE A 81 3.63 6.98 -13.97
CA ILE A 81 3.41 5.55 -14.12
C ILE A 81 2.09 5.19 -13.44
N ARG A 82 1.17 4.64 -14.23
CA ARG A 82 -0.15 4.16 -13.78
C ARG A 82 -0.30 2.69 -14.17
N PRO A 83 0.14 1.76 -13.32
CA PRO A 83 0.29 0.35 -13.73
C PRO A 83 -1.05 -0.40 -13.80
N TYR A 84 -2.15 0.22 -13.35
CA TYR A 84 -3.46 -0.41 -13.29
C TYR A 84 -4.36 0.20 -14.35
N THR A 85 -4.88 -0.61 -15.26
CA THR A 85 -5.76 -0.15 -16.35
C THR A 85 -7.13 -0.78 -16.19
N CYS A 86 -8.19 0.01 -16.33
CA CYS A 86 -9.55 -0.49 -16.45
C CYS A 86 -9.76 -1.07 -17.85
N GLU A 87 -10.13 -2.33 -17.95
CA GLU A 87 -10.36 -2.99 -19.25
C GLU A 87 -11.61 -2.44 -19.96
N GLY A 88 -12.62 -1.99 -19.22
CA GLY A 88 -13.88 -1.49 -19.79
C GLY A 88 -13.78 -0.10 -20.43
N CYS A 89 -12.89 0.76 -19.95
CA CYS A 89 -12.77 2.15 -20.46
C CYS A 89 -11.34 2.62 -20.70
N ASN A 90 -10.33 1.75 -20.55
CA ASN A 90 -8.91 2.02 -20.71
C ASN A 90 -8.32 3.13 -19.82
N LYS A 91 -9.06 3.59 -18.79
CA LYS A 91 -8.53 4.55 -17.81
C LYS A 91 -7.44 3.92 -16.97
N GLN A 92 -6.37 4.67 -16.73
CA GLN A 92 -5.23 4.23 -15.95
C GLN A 92 -5.21 4.83 -14.55
N PHE A 93 -4.84 4.02 -13.58
CA PHE A 93 -4.83 4.32 -12.16
C PHE A 93 -3.46 4.02 -11.56
N ALA A 94 -3.05 4.85 -10.60
CA ALA A 94 -1.81 4.64 -9.86
C ALA A 94 -1.96 3.61 -8.72
N ARG A 95 -3.20 3.23 -8.37
CA ARG A 95 -3.50 2.32 -7.26
C ARG A 95 -4.62 1.34 -7.62
N MET A 96 -4.48 0.09 -7.18
CA MET A 96 -5.47 -0.95 -7.41
C MET A 96 -6.82 -0.63 -6.75
N ASP A 97 -6.83 -0.10 -5.52
CA ASP A 97 -8.07 0.27 -4.84
C ASP A 97 -8.83 1.40 -5.56
N ALA A 98 -8.11 2.31 -6.22
CA ALA A 98 -8.71 3.34 -7.05
C ALA A 98 -9.32 2.77 -8.34
N LEU A 99 -8.68 1.76 -8.94
CA LEU A 99 -9.25 1.01 -10.06
C LEU A 99 -10.50 0.23 -9.61
N ASN A 100 -10.43 -0.50 -8.50
CA ASN A 100 -11.56 -1.28 -7.98
C ASN A 100 -12.77 -0.39 -7.75
N ARG A 101 -12.63 0.72 -7.03
CA ARG A 101 -13.73 1.68 -6.81
C ARG A 101 -14.26 2.34 -8.10
N HIS A 102 -13.46 2.36 -9.16
CA HIS A 102 -13.91 2.84 -10.46
C HIS A 102 -14.70 1.78 -11.23
N CYS A 103 -14.39 0.50 -11.03
CA CYS A 103 -15.04 -0.64 -11.67
C CYS A 103 -16.23 -1.21 -10.87
N GLU A 104 -16.34 -0.87 -9.59
CA GLU A 104 -17.52 -1.07 -8.73
C GLU A 104 -18.71 -0.23 -9.22
#